data_AF-A0A7J7I410-F1
#
_entry.id   AF-A0A7J7I410-F1
#
_cell.length_a   1.000
_cell.length_b   1.000
_cell.length_c   1.000
_cell.angle_alpha   90.00
_cell.angle_beta   90.00
_cell.angle_gamma   90.00
#
_symmetry.space_group_name_H-M   'P 1'
#
loop_
_entity.id
_entity.type
_entity.pdbx_description
1 polymer ?
#
loop_
_entity_poly.entity_id
_entity_poly.type
_entity_poly.pdbx_seq_one_letter_code
_entity_poly.pdbx_strand_id
1 'polypeptide(L)'
;MVNRKFGEIIEAIHMQEVPAEGQVLYARLVVHSASVINVVLEGQRKAKFSINGKHVWARKYVKKNPKSPSHQPTSPVAVAPKP
;
A
#
# COMPACT_ATOMS: atom_id res chain seq x y z
N MET A 1 -2.40 -25.47 -0.26
CA MET A 1 -0.97 -25.36 0.12
C MET A 1 -0.49 -23.96 -0.24
N VAL A 2 -0.38 -23.04 0.73
CA VAL A 2 0.14 -21.69 0.47
C VAL A 2 1.64 -21.80 0.31
N ASN A 3 2.15 -21.67 -0.92
CA ASN A 3 3.57 -21.56 -1.19
C ASN A 3 4.05 -20.19 -0.68
N ARG A 4 4.41 -20.11 0.60
CA ARG A 4 4.97 -18.89 1.20
C ARG A 4 6.42 -18.77 0.75
N LYS A 5 6.68 -18.28 -0.46
CA LYS A 5 8.03 -17.91 -0.94
C LYS A 5 8.80 -16.99 0.03
N PHE A 6 8.07 -16.35 0.95
CA PHE A 6 8.58 -15.40 1.93
C PHE A 6 8.06 -15.71 3.36
N GLY A 7 7.74 -16.97 3.67
CA GLY A 7 7.04 -17.33 4.91
C GLY A 7 7.77 -16.97 6.20
N GLU A 8 9.11 -17.06 6.21
CA GLU A 8 9.94 -16.76 7.38
C GLU A 8 10.25 -15.28 7.56
N ILE A 9 10.06 -14.45 6.52
CA ILE A 9 10.43 -13.03 6.59
C ILE A 9 9.23 -12.13 6.94
N ILE A 10 8.03 -12.71 7.03
CA ILE A 10 6.77 -12.02 7.30
C ILE A 10 6.40 -12.21 8.76
N GLU A 11 6.34 -11.11 9.50
CA GLU A 11 5.94 -11.07 10.90
C GLU A 11 4.41 -10.98 11.03
N ALA A 12 3.78 -10.09 10.26
CA ALA A 12 2.34 -9.89 10.30
C ALA A 12 1.78 -9.35 8.98
N ILE A 13 0.49 -9.61 8.74
CA ILE A 13 -0.27 -9.05 7.63
C ILE A 13 -1.50 -8.36 8.23
N HIS A 14 -1.60 -7.05 8.04
CA HIS A 14 -2.77 -6.27 8.43
C HIS A 14 -3.54 -5.84 7.19
N MET A 15 -4.75 -6.38 7.01
CA MET A 15 -5.66 -5.89 5.98
C MET A 15 -6.25 -4.53 6.38
N GLN A 16 -6.70 -3.75 5.40
CA GLN A 16 -7.55 -2.59 5.67
C GLN A 16 -8.78 -3.05 6.44
N GLU A 17 -9.07 -2.37 7.54
CA GLU A 17 -10.32 -2.56 8.26
C GLU A 17 -11.46 -1.98 7.42
N VAL A 18 -12.43 -2.84 7.09
CA VAL A 18 -13.57 -2.51 6.25
C VAL A 18 -14.84 -3.01 6.95
N PRO A 19 -15.99 -2.30 6.81
CA PRO A 19 -17.28 -2.82 7.22
C PRO A 19 -17.58 -4.17 6.56
N ALA A 20 -18.55 -4.93 7.08
CA ALA A 20 -18.86 -6.28 6.61
C ALA A 20 -19.13 -6.39 5.09
N GLU A 21 -19.57 -5.30 4.45
CA GLU A 21 -19.85 -5.22 3.02
C GLU A 21 -18.74 -4.53 2.21
N GLY A 22 -17.69 -4.04 2.87
CA GLY A 22 -16.60 -3.30 2.22
C GLY A 22 -15.53 -4.21 1.63
N GLN A 23 -15.00 -3.83 0.46
CA GLN A 23 -13.84 -4.50 -0.13
C GLN A 23 -12.54 -3.92 0.44
N VAL A 24 -11.65 -4.80 0.93
CA VAL A 24 -10.27 -4.44 1.31
C VAL A 24 -9.51 -3.92 0.09
N LEU A 25 -9.08 -2.67 0.12
CA LEU A 25 -8.35 -2.04 -1.00
C LEU A 25 -6.83 -2.13 -0.84
N TYR A 26 -6.34 -2.31 0.39
CA TYR A 26 -4.91 -2.43 0.66
C TYR A 26 -4.63 -3.37 1.84
N ALA A 27 -3.38 -3.83 1.90
CA ALA A 27 -2.83 -4.54 3.05
C ALA A 27 -1.48 -3.93 3.44
N ARG A 28 -1.13 -4.08 4.71
CA ARG A 28 0.17 -3.72 5.28
C ARG A 28 0.89 -5.02 5.63
N LEU A 29 2.07 -5.20 5.06
CA LEU A 29 2.96 -6.31 5.36
C LEU A 29 4.03 -5.83 6.36
N VAL A 30 4.17 -6.55 7.47
CA VAL A 30 5.23 -6.34 8.46
C VAL A 30 6.29 -7.41 8.25
N VAL A 31 7.54 -7.00 8.16
CA VAL A 31 8.69 -7.87 7.91
C VAL A 31 9.76 -7.64 8.97
N HIS A 32 10.54 -8.68 9.28
CA HIS A 32 11.52 -8.65 10.37
C HIS A 32 12.69 -7.67 10.17
N SER A 33 12.97 -7.25 8.93
CA SER A 33 14.11 -6.37 8.63
C SER A 33 13.82 -5.40 7.48
N ALA A 34 14.39 -4.20 7.58
CA ALA A 34 14.33 -3.21 6.50
C ALA A 34 14.99 -3.69 5.21
N SER A 35 16.00 -4.57 5.30
CA SER A 35 16.65 -5.17 4.12
C SER A 35 15.68 -6.00 3.29
N VAL A 36 14.74 -6.68 3.95
CA VAL A 36 13.68 -7.46 3.28
C VAL A 36 12.78 -6.54 2.45
N ILE A 37 12.50 -5.32 2.92
CA ILE A 37 11.68 -4.36 2.17
C ILE A 37 12.34 -4.03 0.83
N ASN A 38 13.67 -3.82 0.82
CA ASN A 38 14.41 -3.58 -0.41
C ASN A 38 14.40 -4.80 -1.35
N VAL A 39 14.52 -6.01 -0.80
CA VAL A 39 14.44 -7.25 -1.60
C VAL A 39 13.07 -7.40 -2.23
N VAL A 40 12.00 -7.22 -1.45
CA VAL A 40 10.62 -7.30 -1.95
C VAL A 40 10.34 -6.24 -3.01
N LEU A 41 10.85 -5.02 -2.84
CA LEU A 41 10.67 -3.96 -3.81
C LEU A 41 11.68 -4.00 -4.97
N GLU A 42 12.57 -4.99 -5.02
CA GLU A 42 13.65 -5.10 -6.02
C GLU A 42 14.51 -3.82 -6.11
N GLY A 43 14.77 -3.20 -4.95
CA GLY A 43 15.49 -1.93 -4.84
C GLY A 43 14.71 -0.69 -5.32
N GLN A 44 13.48 -0.85 -5.80
CA GLN A 44 12.65 0.23 -6.30
C GLN A 44 11.86 0.92 -5.19
N ARG A 45 11.43 2.16 -5.43
CA ARG A 45 10.51 2.87 -4.51
C ARG A 45 9.11 2.25 -4.49
N LYS A 46 8.68 1.68 -5.63
CA LYS A 46 7.40 1.00 -5.81
C LYS A 46 7.61 -0.20 -6.72
N ALA A 47 6.98 -1.31 -6.39
CA ALA A 47 7.00 -2.52 -7.20
C ALA A 47 5.57 -2.95 -7.56
N LYS A 48 5.38 -3.49 -8.76
CA LYS A 48 4.08 -3.96 -9.26
C LYS A 48 4.04 -5.48 -9.18
N PHE A 49 3.03 -6.02 -8.50
CA PHE A 49 2.81 -7.45 -8.37
C PHE A 49 1.51 -7.85 -9.06
N SER A 50 1.44 -9.09 -9.51
CA SER A 50 0.20 -9.73 -9.93
C SER A 50 -0.21 -10.74 -8.86
N ILE A 51 -1.34 -10.50 -8.19
CA ILE A 51 -1.90 -11.40 -7.18
C ILE A 51 -3.28 -11.83 -7.67
N ASN A 52 -3.46 -13.14 -7.92
CA ASN A 52 -4.70 -13.70 -8.49
C ASN A 52 -5.17 -12.96 -9.77
N GLY A 53 -4.23 -12.61 -10.65
CA GLY A 53 -4.52 -11.86 -11.89
C GLY A 53 -4.78 -10.36 -11.69
N LYS A 54 -4.81 -9.85 -10.45
CA LYS A 54 -4.96 -8.42 -10.16
C LYS A 54 -3.61 -7.74 -10.01
N HIS A 55 -3.48 -6.56 -10.61
CA HIS A 55 -2.29 -5.73 -10.44
C HIS A 55 -2.36 -4.92 -9.15
N VAL A 56 -1.38 -5.15 -8.27
CA VAL A 56 -1.22 -4.40 -7.03
C VAL A 56 0.12 -3.69 -7.00
N TRP A 57 0.17 -2.54 -6.35
CA TRP A 57 1.40 -1.79 -6.13
C TRP A 57 1.82 -1.93 -4.67
N ALA A 58 3.07 -2.34 -4.44
CA ALA A 58 3.69 -2.27 -3.12
C ALA A 58 4.62 -1.07 -3.02
N ARG A 59 4.75 -0.52 -1.80
CA ARG A 59 5.68 0.56 -1.47
C ARG A 59 6.03 0.50 0.00
N LYS A 60 7.15 1.10 0.38
CA LYS A 60 7.51 1.31 1.79
C LYS A 60 6.40 2.11 2.49
N TYR A 61 5.93 1.59 3.63
CA TYR A 61 4.96 2.31 4.45
C TYR A 61 5.63 3.50 5.16
N VAL A 62 4.98 4.65 5.12
CA VAL A 62 5.39 5.86 5.84
C VAL A 62 4.24 6.24 6.75
N LYS A 63 4.46 6.19 8.07
CA LYS A 63 3.46 6.63 9.04
C LYS A 63 3.26 8.13 8.84
N LYS A 64 2.06 8.55 8.44
CA LYS A 64 1.73 9.98 8.42
C LYS A 64 1.73 10.48 9.85
N ASN A 65 2.63 11.40 10.17
CA ASN A 65 2.57 12.12 11.43
C ASN A 65 1.35 13.06 11.36
N PRO A 66 0.45 13.10 12.35
CA PRO A 66 -0.76 13.94 12.30
C PRO A 66 -0.46 15.45 12.23
N LYS A 67 0.80 15.87 12.40
CA LYS A 67 1.23 17.28 12.38
C LYS A 67 1.70 17.79 11.02
N SER A 68 1.70 16.97 9.97
CA SER A 68 2.13 17.42 8.64
C SER A 68 0.91 17.64 7.75
N PRO A 69 0.61 18.89 7.34
CA PRO A 69 -0.45 19.13 6.35
C PRO A 69 -0.03 18.41 5.06
N SER A 70 -0.69 17.29 4.80
CA SER A 70 -0.54 16.54 3.56
C SER A 70 -1.01 17.49 2.45
N HIS A 71 -0.09 17.93 1.59
CA HIS A 71 -0.42 18.54 0.31
C HIS A 71 -1.34 17.58 -0.45
N GLN A 72 -2.65 17.77 -0.27
CA GLN A 72 -3.65 17.23 -1.16
C GLN A 72 -3.39 17.93 -2.49
N PRO A 73 -3.24 17.21 -3.62
CA PRO A 73 -3.42 17.86 -4.90
C PRO A 73 -4.86 18.35 -4.87
N THR A 74 -5.03 19.66 -4.69
CA THR A 74 -6.30 20.32 -4.97
C THR A 74 -6.56 20.03 -6.44
N SER A 75 -7.46 19.07 -6.68
CA SER A 75 -8.10 18.94 -7.99
C SER A 75 -8.59 20.34 -8.34
N PRO A 76 -8.26 20.90 -9.52
CA PRO A 76 -8.75 22.22 -9.87
C PRO A 76 -10.28 22.14 -9.87
N VAL A 77 -10.89 22.87 -8.95
CA VAL A 77 -12.34 23.10 -8.92
C VAL A 77 -12.71 23.58 -10.31
N ALA A 78 -13.53 22.80 -11.01
CA ALA A 78 -14.08 23.18 -12.30
C ALA A 78 -14.73 24.56 -12.13
N VAL A 79 -14.11 25.58 -12.72
CA VAL A 79 -14.70 26.90 -12.85
C VAL A 79 -15.86 26.73 -13.83
N ALA A 80 -17.07 26.57 -13.29
CA ALA A 80 -18.28 26.73 -14.06
C ALA A 80 -18.39 28.22 -14.46
N PRO A 81 -18.59 28.55 -15.75
CA PRO A 81 -18.91 29.91 -16.13
C PRO A 81 -20.35 30.20 -15.67
N LYS A 82 -20.53 31.31 -14.94
CA LYS A 82 -21.84 31.83 -14.54
C LYS A 82 -22.42 32.66 -15.72
N PRO A 83 -23.74 32.59 -15.99
CA PRO A 83 -24.39 33.23 -17.15
C PRO A 83 -24.29 34.76 -17.16
#